data_AF-A0A1A8AJI3-F1
#
_entry.id   AF-A0A1A8AJI3-F1
#
_cell.length_a   1.000
_cell.length_b   1.000
_cell.length_c   1.000
_cell.angle_alpha   90.00
_cell.angle_beta   90.00
_cell.angle_gamma   90.00
#
_symmetry.space_group_name_H-M   'P 1'
#
loop_
_entity.id
_entity.type
_entity.pdbx_description
1 polymer ?
#
loop_
_entity_poly.entity_id
_entity_poly.type
_entity_poly.pdbx_seq_one_letter_code
_entity_poly.pdbx_strand_id
1 'polypeptide(L)'
;KGMSSEQLSALHREREQQRLDRQRQIDAEKIKKAAWDLQLLKLSREADEEEKRAAELRRQQRVEMDQFNRQLAREQQMHQEYLKKLYTNKPTEDYFHHFNSSSR
;
A
#
# COMPACT_ATOMS: atom_id res chain seq x y z
N LYS A 1 20.32 -48.33 -57.54
CA LYS A 1 19.27 -48.46 -56.50
C LYS A 1 19.41 -47.29 -55.56
N GLY A 2 18.50 -46.32 -55.63
CA GLY A 2 18.49 -45.06 -54.88
C GLY A 2 17.19 -44.32 -55.18
N MET A 3 16.91 -43.22 -54.46
CA MET A 3 15.70 -42.41 -54.71
C MET A 3 15.69 -41.84 -56.14
N SER A 4 14.51 -41.77 -56.75
CA SER A 4 14.34 -41.12 -58.05
C SER A 4 14.49 -39.60 -57.91
N SER A 5 14.84 -38.92 -59.00
CA SER A 5 14.91 -37.44 -59.04
C SER A 5 13.59 -36.80 -58.59
N GLU A 6 12.46 -37.41 -58.94
CA GLU A 6 11.13 -36.96 -58.54
C GLU A 6 10.93 -37.08 -57.02
N GLN A 7 11.35 -38.20 -56.42
CA GLN A 7 11.28 -38.40 -54.97
C GLN A 7 12.15 -37.39 -54.21
N LEU A 8 13.34 -37.07 -54.71
CA LEU A 8 14.19 -36.02 -54.15
C LEU A 8 13.54 -34.64 -54.27
N SER A 9 12.94 -34.32 -55.42
CA SER A 9 12.24 -33.05 -55.62
C SER A 9 11.03 -32.89 -54.68
N ALA A 10 10.29 -33.97 -54.42
CA ALA A 10 9.18 -33.99 -53.48
C ALA A 10 9.66 -33.74 -52.04
N LEU A 11 10.77 -34.39 -51.63
CA LEU A 11 11.39 -34.14 -50.32
C LEU A 11 11.88 -32.71 -50.15
N HIS A 12 12.45 -32.10 -51.19
CA HIS A 12 12.87 -30.70 -51.13
C HIS A 12 11.67 -29.76 -50.95
N ARG A 13 10.57 -29.99 -51.67
CA ARG A 13 9.34 -29.21 -51.52
C ARG A 13 8.73 -29.36 -50.13
N GLU A 14 8.68 -30.59 -49.61
CA GLU A 14 8.15 -30.87 -48.27
C GLU A 14 9.00 -30.19 -47.18
N ARG A 15 10.34 -30.23 -47.29
CA ARG A 15 11.24 -29.53 -46.35
C ARG A 15 11.05 -28.02 -46.36
N GLU A 16 10.90 -27.42 -47.54
CA GLU A 16 10.61 -25.98 -47.66
C GLU A 16 9.26 -25.64 -47.02
N GLN A 17 8.24 -26.45 -47.26
CA GLN A 17 6.93 -26.27 -46.64
C GLN A 17 7.00 -26.36 -45.11
N GLN A 18 7.67 -27.37 -44.57
CA GLN A 18 7.89 -27.52 -43.13
C GLN A 18 8.65 -26.34 -42.52
N ARG A 19 9.64 -25.79 -43.24
CA ARG A 19 10.39 -24.60 -42.80
C ARG A 19 9.48 -23.38 -42.70
N LEU A 20 8.65 -23.14 -43.72
CA LEU A 20 7.70 -22.03 -43.74
C LEU A 20 6.65 -22.17 -42.65
N ASP A 21 6.11 -23.37 -42.44
CA ASP A 21 5.09 -23.61 -41.43
C ASP A 21 5.66 -23.47 -40.01
N ARG A 22 6.89 -23.94 -39.77
CA ARG A 22 7.60 -23.68 -38.51
C ARG A 22 7.83 -22.19 -38.28
N GLN A 23 8.23 -21.46 -39.31
CA GLN A 23 8.44 -20.01 -39.18
C GLN A 23 7.14 -19.29 -38.81
N ARG A 24 6.02 -19.64 -39.47
CA ARG A 24 4.69 -19.09 -39.14
C ARG A 24 4.28 -19.40 -37.69
N GLN A 25 4.55 -20.62 -37.21
CA GLN A 25 4.27 -20.99 -35.82
C GLN A 25 5.08 -20.14 -34.84
N ILE A 26 6.39 -19.98 -35.08
CA ILE A 26 7.26 -19.16 -34.23
C ILE A 26 6.76 -17.70 -34.20
N ASP A 27 6.38 -17.14 -35.34
CA ASP A 27 5.92 -15.76 -35.39
C ASP A 27 4.56 -15.58 -34.71
N ALA A 28 3.64 -16.56 -34.84
CA ALA A 28 2.39 -16.57 -34.10
C ALA A 28 2.60 -16.67 -32.57
N GLU A 29 3.53 -17.51 -32.13
CA GLU A 29 3.89 -17.63 -30.71
C GLU A 29 4.51 -16.34 -30.16
N LYS A 30 5.38 -15.68 -30.93
CA LYS A 30 5.95 -14.37 -30.56
C LYS A 30 4.87 -13.31 -30.38
N ILE A 31 3.90 -13.23 -31.30
CA ILE A 31 2.79 -12.28 -31.20
C ILE A 31 1.94 -12.58 -29.96
N LYS A 32 1.61 -13.86 -29.73
CA LYS A 32 0.86 -14.27 -28.54
C LYS A 32 1.60 -13.93 -27.25
N LYS A 33 2.90 -14.19 -27.20
CA LYS A 33 3.74 -13.86 -26.04
C LYS A 33 3.80 -12.36 -25.80
N ALA A 34 4.01 -11.56 -26.84
CA ALA A 34 4.03 -10.10 -26.73
C ALA A 34 2.69 -9.54 -26.23
N ALA A 35 1.57 -10.09 -26.71
CA ALA A 35 0.24 -9.71 -26.23
C ALA A 35 0.04 -10.05 -24.75
N TRP A 36 0.51 -11.23 -24.32
CA TRP A 36 0.47 -11.65 -22.92
C TRP A 36 1.34 -10.76 -22.03
N ASP A 37 2.57 -10.47 -22.45
CA ASP A 37 3.51 -9.61 -21.72
C ASP A 37 2.94 -8.18 -21.58
N LEU A 38 2.29 -7.66 -22.62
CA LEU A 38 1.60 -6.36 -22.55
C LEU A 38 0.43 -6.38 -21.56
N GLN A 39 -0.37 -7.45 -21.55
CA GLN A 39 -1.47 -7.60 -20.60
C GLN A 39 -0.95 -7.66 -19.16
N LEU A 40 0.10 -8.42 -18.92
CA LEU A 40 0.73 -8.52 -17.61
C LEU A 40 1.28 -7.17 -17.13
N LEU A 41 1.92 -6.43 -18.04
CA LEU A 41 2.42 -5.09 -17.75
C LEU A 41 1.29 -4.12 -17.36
N LYS A 42 0.15 -4.18 -18.05
CA LYS A 42 -1.02 -3.35 -17.72
C LYS A 42 -1.55 -3.68 -16.33
N LEU A 43 -1.73 -4.96 -16.03
CA LEU A 43 -2.20 -5.42 -14.72
C LEU A 43 -1.24 -5.01 -13.59
N SER A 44 0.08 -5.14 -13.82
CA SER A 44 1.08 -4.70 -12.85
C SER A 44 0.98 -3.19 -12.58
N ARG A 45 0.84 -2.38 -13.63
CA ARG A 45 0.71 -0.92 -13.48
C ARG A 45 -0.57 -0.54 -12.74
N GLU A 46 -1.68 -1.20 -13.05
CA GLU A 46 -2.96 -0.96 -12.37
C GLU A 46 -2.86 -1.30 -10.88
N ALA A 47 -2.22 -2.41 -10.53
CA ALA A 47 -1.97 -2.80 -9.15
C ALA A 47 -1.06 -1.79 -8.41
N ASP A 48 0.03 -1.35 -9.05
CA ASP A 48 0.94 -0.36 -8.47
C ASP A 48 0.22 0.98 -8.20
N GLU A 49 -0.62 1.43 -9.13
CA GLU A 49 -1.40 2.67 -8.97
C GLU A 49 -2.50 2.53 -7.90
N GLU A 50 -3.10 1.35 -7.74
CA GLU A 50 -4.01 1.07 -6.63
C GLU A 50 -3.29 1.09 -5.28
N GLU A 51 -2.12 0.47 -5.17
CA GLU A 51 -1.32 0.46 -3.94
C GLU A 51 -0.89 1.88 -3.55
N LYS A 52 -0.45 2.69 -4.52
CA LYS A 52 -0.10 4.11 -4.29
C LYS A 52 -1.29 4.89 -3.75
N ARG A 53 -2.46 4.78 -4.38
CA ARG A 53 -3.69 5.46 -3.91
C ARG A 53 -4.06 5.02 -2.49
N ALA A 54 -3.97 3.72 -2.20
CA ALA A 54 -4.22 3.20 -0.86
C ALA A 54 -3.19 3.68 0.17
N ALA A 55 -1.93 3.84 -0.21
CA ALA A 55 -0.87 4.40 0.64
C ALA A 55 -1.08 5.89 0.94
N GLU A 56 -1.48 6.67 -0.07
CA GLU A 56 -1.81 8.09 0.09
C GLU A 56 -3.01 8.29 1.01
N LEU A 57 -4.08 7.51 0.84
CA LEU A 57 -5.25 7.56 1.71
C LEU A 57 -4.88 7.22 3.17
N ARG A 58 -4.09 6.15 3.38
CA ARG A 58 -3.58 5.80 4.71
C ARG A 58 -2.76 6.92 5.32
N ARG A 59 -1.95 7.63 4.52
CA ARG A 59 -1.17 8.77 4.99
C ARG A 59 -2.09 9.93 5.41
N GLN A 60 -3.11 10.25 4.62
CA GLN A 60 -4.08 11.31 4.95
C GLN A 60 -4.82 10.99 6.25
N GLN A 61 -5.34 9.77 6.39
CA GLN A 61 -6.00 9.31 7.61
C GLN A 61 -5.11 9.41 8.85
N ARG A 62 -3.82 9.06 8.73
CA ARG A 62 -2.86 9.22 9.83
C ARG A 62 -2.69 10.68 10.22
N VAL A 63 -2.55 11.57 9.23
CA VAL A 63 -2.41 13.01 9.50
C VAL A 63 -3.63 13.57 10.21
N GLU A 64 -4.84 13.20 9.77
CA GLU A 64 -6.09 13.61 10.42
C GLU A 64 -6.18 13.08 11.85
N MET A 65 -5.89 11.79 12.05
CA MET A 65 -5.88 11.18 13.38
C MET A 65 -4.84 11.85 14.31
N ASP A 66 -3.66 12.18 13.80
CA ASP A 66 -2.62 12.88 14.57
C ASP A 66 -3.02 14.32 14.92
N GLN A 67 -3.80 14.99 14.09
CA GLN A 67 -4.37 16.30 14.42
C GLN A 67 -5.41 16.18 15.52
N PHE A 68 -6.33 15.22 15.40
CA PHE A 68 -7.36 14.95 16.40
C PHE A 68 -6.74 14.57 17.76
N ASN A 69 -5.77 13.65 17.76
CA ASN A 69 -5.06 13.23 18.97
C ASN A 69 -4.34 14.41 19.65
N ARG A 70 -3.77 15.33 18.86
CA ARG A 70 -3.15 16.55 19.41
C ARG A 70 -4.17 17.48 20.08
N GLN A 71 -5.36 17.64 19.49
CA GLN A 71 -6.43 18.44 20.10
C GLN A 71 -6.89 17.79 21.41
N LEU A 72 -7.18 16.49 21.37
CA LEU A 72 -7.63 15.72 22.54
C LEU A 72 -6.59 15.76 23.68
N ALA A 73 -5.30 15.62 23.36
CA ALA A 73 -4.24 15.69 24.36
C ALA A 73 -4.17 17.06 25.05
N ARG A 74 -4.37 18.16 24.30
CA ARG A 74 -4.43 19.51 24.86
C ARG A 74 -5.63 19.68 25.79
N GLU A 75 -6.81 19.24 25.36
CA GLU A 75 -8.03 19.29 26.18
C GLU A 75 -7.85 18.50 27.47
N GLN A 76 -7.29 17.29 27.38
CA GLN A 76 -7.02 16.46 28.54
C GLN A 76 -6.03 17.12 29.50
N GLN A 77 -4.96 17.74 28.99
CA GLN A 77 -4.01 18.47 29.81
C GLN A 77 -4.68 19.64 30.54
N MET A 78 -5.45 20.47 29.82
CA MET A 78 -6.17 21.61 30.39
C MET A 78 -7.15 21.16 31.48
N HIS A 79 -7.88 20.07 31.24
CA HIS A 79 -8.80 19.49 32.23
C HIS A 79 -8.05 18.99 33.47
N GLN A 80 -6.93 18.29 33.30
CA GLN A 80 -6.10 17.84 34.44
C GLN A 80 -5.57 19.02 35.26
N GLU A 81 -5.11 20.10 34.61
CA GLU A 81 -4.67 21.32 35.30
C GLU A 81 -5.82 21.97 36.07
N TYR A 82 -7.02 22.02 35.50
CA TYR A 82 -8.22 22.50 36.18
C TYR A 82 -8.55 21.66 37.41
N LEU A 83 -8.57 20.33 37.29
CA LEU A 83 -8.85 19.44 38.42
C LEU A 83 -7.80 19.56 39.52
N LYS A 84 -6.51 19.69 39.17
CA LYS A 84 -5.45 19.94 40.16
C LYS A 84 -5.72 21.19 40.97
N LYS A 85 -6.13 22.29 40.32
CA LYS A 85 -6.47 23.54 41.01
C LYS A 85 -7.71 23.37 41.89
N LEU A 86 -8.73 22.66 41.42
CA LEU A 86 -9.98 22.44 42.16
C LEU A 86 -9.78 21.59 43.42
N TYR A 87 -8.98 20.53 43.31
CA TYR A 87 -8.74 19.59 44.42
C TYR A 87 -7.54 19.96 45.31
N THR A 88 -6.94 21.14 45.11
CA THR A 88 -5.94 21.64 46.06
C THR A 88 -6.66 22.22 47.28
N ASN A 89 -6.67 21.45 48.37
CA ASN A 89 -7.21 21.92 49.65
C ASN A 89 -6.45 23.15 50.12
N LYS A 90 -7.14 24.28 50.25
CA LYS A 90 -6.61 25.46 50.92
C LYS A 90 -7.20 25.52 52.33
N PRO A 91 -6.38 25.63 53.38
CA PRO A 91 -6.90 25.81 54.72
C PRO A 91 -7.73 27.10 54.77
N THR A 92 -8.93 27.00 55.33
CA THR A 92 -9.80 28.14 55.60
C THR A 92 -9.23 28.99 56.73
N GLU A 93 -9.64 30.25 56.80
CA GLU A 93 -9.20 31.17 57.88
C GLU A 93 -9.47 30.58 59.28
N ASP A 94 -10.63 29.91 59.42
CA ASP A 94 -11.02 29.17 60.62
C ASP A 94 -9.99 28.13 61.05
N TYR A 95 -9.34 27.44 60.11
CA TYR A 95 -8.31 26.44 60.41
C TYR A 95 -7.15 27.05 61.20
N PHE A 96 -6.75 28.29 60.88
CA PHE A 96 -5.67 28.98 61.58
C PHE A 96 -6.12 29.53 62.94
N HIS A 97 -7.37 29.95 63.08
CA HIS A 97 -7.93 30.41 64.35
C HIS A 97 -8.02 29.33 65.44
N HIS A 98 -7.95 28.05 65.09
CA HIS A 98 -7.92 26.97 66.08
C HIS A 98 -6.61 26.92 66.88
N PHE A 99 -5.50 27.40 66.32
CA PHE A 99 -4.20 27.43 66.99
C PHE A 99 -4.11 28.64 67.93
N ASN A 100 -3.55 28.46 69.13
CA ASN A 100 -3.41 29.47 70.19
C ASN A 100 -4.73 30.00 70.79
N SER A 101 -5.83 29.26 70.66
CA SER A 101 -7.14 29.61 71.23
C SER A 101 -7.26 29.38 72.74
N SER A 102 -6.33 28.66 73.38
CA SER A 102 -6.30 28.44 74.84
C SER A 102 -4.92 28.77 75.43
N SER A 103 -4.89 29.45 76.57
CA SER A 103 -3.67 30.00 77.19
C SER A 103 -2.93 29.03 78.14
N ARG A 104 -3.01 27.72 77.89
CA ARG A 104 -2.47 26.71 78.82
C ARG A 104 -0.95 26.62 78.77
#